data_AF-A0AAV2AKG6-F1
#
_entry.id   AF-A0AAV2AKG6-F1
#
_cell.length_a   1.000
_cell.length_b   1.000
_cell.length_c   1.000
_cell.angle_alpha   90.00
_cell.angle_beta   90.00
_cell.angle_gamma   90.00
#
_symmetry.space_group_name_H-M   'P 1'
#
loop_
_entity.id
_entity.type
_entity.pdbx_description
1 polymer ?
#
loop_
_entity_poly.entity_id
_entity_poly.type
_entity_poly.pdbx_seq_one_letter_code
_entity_poly.pdbx_strand_id
1 'polypeptide(L)'
;MAMLFWMVVLTCSCGVVISGNIEVPECEPPDYPQWGGYGPRQDVYLAGDVIHYYCDTDTYIGGNFYRRCEDTGDWIGHTPVCDPPSRFSFVNQTTTADPAGMNDAEKAADALRDSCTSTKEGPDNYWMGMLTTPGQLFRVMIFLPKVNVAYEVLMLKQNGQEISCGKKEGFVDNLNWEFHNCPEPNNTDVIGVKIRSLSAEPLKLCEVVAHTLTFPTCMDPHVRIENGRLQLNRKAAILNCDAGYTRSPSTRIECVRTGIWNRKNLYCMERQWETGNNDGISDTDP
;
A
#
# COMPACT_ATOMS: atom_id res chain seq x y z
N MET A 1 37.88 -84.00 -29.52
CA MET A 1 37.02 -82.99 -30.18
C MET A 1 36.47 -82.11 -29.07
N ALA A 2 36.98 -80.89 -28.93
CA ALA A 2 36.65 -80.01 -27.81
C ALA A 2 35.28 -79.35 -28.04
N MET A 3 34.34 -79.55 -27.13
CA MET A 3 33.07 -78.81 -27.09
C MET A 3 33.26 -77.54 -26.26
N LEU A 4 33.16 -76.38 -26.91
CA LEU A 4 33.10 -75.07 -26.28
C LEU A 4 31.68 -74.81 -25.78
N PHE A 5 31.48 -74.73 -24.46
CA PHE A 5 30.25 -74.24 -23.85
C PHE A 5 30.29 -72.70 -23.82
N TRP A 6 29.36 -72.05 -24.53
CA TRP A 6 29.09 -70.62 -24.38
C TRP A 6 28.17 -70.42 -23.17
N MET A 7 28.68 -69.88 -22.06
CA MET A 7 27.84 -69.33 -20.99
C MET A 7 27.30 -67.98 -21.44
N VAL A 8 26.01 -67.93 -21.78
CA VAL A 8 25.28 -66.66 -21.94
C VAL A 8 24.98 -66.12 -20.55
N VAL A 9 25.70 -65.07 -20.13
CA VAL A 9 25.41 -64.34 -18.89
C VAL A 9 24.26 -63.38 -19.18
N LEU A 10 23.05 -63.74 -18.74
CA LEU A 10 21.90 -62.85 -18.71
C LEU A 10 22.07 -61.87 -17.55
N THR A 11 22.58 -60.66 -17.84
CA THR A 11 22.55 -59.57 -16.86
C THR A 11 21.14 -59.02 -16.78
N CYS A 12 20.43 -59.39 -15.71
CA CYS A 12 19.18 -58.74 -15.32
C CYS A 12 19.51 -57.34 -14.79
N SER A 13 19.52 -56.34 -15.67
CA SER A 13 19.56 -54.94 -15.27
C SER A 13 18.23 -54.61 -14.59
N CYS A 14 18.22 -54.75 -13.26
CA CYS A 14 17.20 -54.16 -12.40
C CYS A 14 17.28 -52.64 -12.62
N GLY A 15 16.47 -52.12 -13.54
CA GLY A 15 16.36 -50.68 -13.76
C GLY A 15 15.85 -50.06 -12.48
N VAL A 16 16.73 -49.38 -11.75
CA VAL A 16 16.33 -48.56 -10.61
C VAL A 16 15.53 -47.39 -11.18
N VAL A 17 14.22 -47.43 -11.03
CA VAL A 17 13.35 -46.29 -11.32
C VAL A 17 13.51 -45.34 -10.13
N ILE A 18 14.40 -44.35 -10.26
CA ILE A 18 14.46 -43.25 -9.30
C ILE A 18 13.23 -42.38 -9.57
N SER A 19 12.12 -42.66 -8.87
CA SER A 19 10.99 -41.75 -8.80
C SER A 19 11.42 -40.55 -7.95
N GLY A 20 12.07 -39.58 -8.59
CA GLY A 20 12.28 -38.28 -7.97
C GLY A 20 10.93 -37.58 -7.86
N ASN A 21 10.41 -37.43 -6.65
CA ASN A 21 9.37 -36.43 -6.40
C ASN A 21 10.03 -35.07 -6.64
N ILE A 22 9.68 -34.41 -7.75
CA ILE A 22 10.00 -33.01 -7.95
C ILE A 22 9.09 -32.24 -6.99
N GLU A 23 9.63 -31.80 -5.87
CA GLU A 23 8.98 -30.84 -5.01
C GLU A 23 8.98 -29.51 -5.77
N VAL A 24 7.82 -29.14 -6.31
CA VAL A 24 7.66 -27.87 -7.02
C VAL A 24 7.65 -26.78 -5.96
N PRO A 25 8.55 -25.79 -6.01
CA PRO A 25 8.56 -24.71 -5.04
C PRO A 25 7.25 -23.92 -5.10
N GLU A 26 6.64 -23.76 -3.95
CA GLU A 26 5.36 -23.08 -3.78
C GLU A 26 5.59 -21.76 -3.05
N CYS A 27 4.90 -20.70 -3.49
CA CYS A 27 4.89 -19.45 -2.74
C CYS A 27 3.79 -19.48 -1.68
N GLU A 28 4.17 -19.16 -0.44
CA GLU A 28 3.22 -18.90 0.63
C GLU A 28 2.39 -17.64 0.35
N PRO A 29 1.19 -17.51 0.93
CA PRO A 29 0.38 -16.30 0.80
C PRO A 29 1.18 -15.07 1.26
N PRO A 30 1.32 -14.02 0.42
CA PRO A 30 2.23 -12.92 0.76
C PRO A 30 1.65 -12.01 1.83
N ASP A 31 2.54 -11.14 2.33
CA ASP A 31 2.19 -9.97 3.12
C ASP A 31 1.24 -9.04 2.36
N TYR A 32 0.54 -8.19 3.11
CA TYR A 32 -0.51 -7.33 2.56
C TYR A 32 -0.52 -5.93 3.17
N PRO A 33 -0.98 -4.92 2.41
CA PRO A 33 -1.08 -3.56 2.93
C PRO A 33 -2.16 -3.44 4.01
N GLN A 34 -1.94 -2.55 4.97
CA GLN A 34 -3.00 -2.02 5.82
C GLN A 34 -3.96 -1.20 4.97
N TRP A 35 -5.27 -1.36 5.18
CA TRP A 35 -6.32 -0.74 4.35
C TRP A 35 -6.27 -1.21 2.89
N GLY A 36 -6.09 -2.50 2.68
CA GLY A 36 -6.10 -3.09 1.36
C GLY A 36 -5.95 -4.61 1.43
N GLY A 37 -5.63 -5.20 0.29
CA GLY A 37 -5.41 -6.62 0.18
C GLY A 37 -4.84 -7.00 -1.18
N TYR A 38 -5.01 -8.27 -1.55
CA TYR A 38 -4.66 -8.79 -2.87
C TYR A 38 -5.65 -9.85 -3.32
N GLY A 39 -5.66 -10.12 -4.63
CA GLY A 39 -6.40 -11.21 -5.25
C GLY A 39 -5.70 -11.77 -6.50
N PRO A 40 -5.98 -13.03 -6.90
CA PRO A 40 -6.83 -13.97 -6.18
C PRO A 40 -6.20 -14.45 -4.87
N ARG A 41 -7.02 -14.86 -3.89
CA ARG A 41 -6.55 -15.45 -2.63
C ARG A 41 -6.54 -16.97 -2.74
N GLN A 42 -5.41 -17.56 -2.42
CA GLN A 42 -5.17 -19.00 -2.36
C GLN A 42 -4.34 -19.29 -1.11
N ASP A 43 -4.42 -20.53 -0.63
CA ASP A 43 -3.60 -21.02 0.48
C ASP A 43 -2.14 -21.26 0.04
N VAL A 44 -1.94 -21.49 -1.26
CA VAL A 44 -0.68 -21.82 -1.92
C VAL A 44 -0.70 -21.28 -3.35
N TYR A 45 0.44 -20.82 -3.86
CA TYR A 45 0.60 -20.35 -5.24
C TYR A 45 1.73 -21.10 -5.93
N LEU A 46 1.54 -21.41 -7.21
CA LEU A 46 2.53 -22.09 -8.04
C LEU A 46 3.39 -21.07 -8.77
N ALA A 47 4.58 -21.51 -9.17
CA ALA A 47 5.47 -20.71 -9.98
C ALA A 47 4.76 -20.19 -11.25
N GLY A 48 4.87 -18.89 -11.48
CA GLY A 48 4.18 -18.18 -12.55
C GLY A 48 2.84 -17.54 -12.16
N ASP A 49 2.24 -17.92 -11.03
CA ASP A 49 1.00 -17.30 -10.53
C ASP A 49 1.20 -15.80 -10.26
N VAL A 50 0.18 -15.01 -10.57
CA VAL A 50 0.19 -13.54 -10.43
C VAL A 50 -0.95 -13.10 -9.53
N ILE A 51 -0.61 -12.28 -8.54
CA ILE A 51 -1.57 -11.57 -7.69
C ILE A 51 -1.55 -10.07 -7.94
N HIS A 52 -2.67 -9.43 -7.68
CA HIS A 52 -2.85 -7.99 -7.78
C HIS A 52 -3.26 -7.45 -6.41
N TYR A 53 -2.49 -6.49 -5.93
CA TYR A 53 -2.81 -5.73 -4.74
C TYR A 53 -3.86 -4.66 -5.06
N TYR A 54 -4.65 -4.35 -4.06
CA TYR A 54 -5.61 -3.27 -4.07
C TYR A 54 -5.57 -2.55 -2.73
N CYS A 55 -6.00 -1.30 -2.76
CA CYS A 55 -6.22 -0.51 -1.58
C CYS A 55 -7.71 -0.24 -1.37
N ASP A 56 -8.12 -0.21 -0.10
CA ASP A 56 -9.44 0.23 0.30
C ASP A 56 -9.59 1.73 -0.04
N THR A 57 -10.83 2.17 -0.24
CA THR A 57 -11.22 3.44 -0.89
C THR A 57 -10.30 4.64 -0.65
N ASP A 58 -9.99 5.36 -1.73
CA ASP A 58 -9.26 6.64 -1.80
C ASP A 58 -7.81 6.65 -1.30
N THR A 59 -7.23 5.47 -1.06
CA THR A 59 -5.80 5.36 -0.74
C THR A 59 -5.00 4.92 -1.97
N TYR A 60 -3.77 5.43 -2.09
CA TYR A 60 -2.91 5.18 -3.23
C TYR A 60 -2.04 3.95 -3.00
N ILE A 61 -1.95 3.05 -3.99
CA ILE A 61 -1.02 1.92 -3.95
C ILE A 61 0.39 2.45 -4.17
N GLY A 62 1.17 2.53 -3.11
CA GLY A 62 2.59 2.86 -3.17
C GLY A 62 3.44 1.65 -3.56
N GLY A 63 3.88 1.57 -4.81
CA GLY A 63 4.79 0.52 -5.31
C GLY A 63 4.23 -0.24 -6.52
N ASN A 64 4.78 -1.44 -6.77
CA ASN A 64 4.23 -2.31 -7.81
C ASN A 64 2.92 -2.94 -7.31
N PHE A 65 1.84 -2.79 -8.07
CA PHE A 65 0.52 -3.27 -7.68
C PHE A 65 0.30 -4.75 -7.99
N TYR A 66 1.29 -5.45 -8.56
CA TYR A 66 1.22 -6.89 -8.78
C TYR A 66 2.53 -7.58 -8.36
N ARG A 67 2.43 -8.87 -8.02
CA ARG A 67 3.57 -9.75 -7.75
C ARG A 67 3.35 -11.09 -8.44
N ARG A 68 4.46 -11.77 -8.72
CA ARG A 68 4.50 -13.09 -9.37
C ARG A 68 5.30 -14.06 -8.50
N CYS A 69 4.81 -15.28 -8.39
CA CYS A 69 5.54 -16.36 -7.74
C CYS A 69 6.66 -16.85 -8.66
N GLU A 70 7.89 -16.94 -8.16
CA GLU A 70 9.04 -17.48 -8.89
C GLU A 70 9.22 -18.98 -8.66
N ASP A 71 9.99 -19.61 -9.54
CA ASP A 71 10.39 -21.01 -9.45
C ASP A 71 11.21 -21.33 -8.19
N THR A 72 11.60 -20.31 -7.40
CA THR A 72 12.28 -20.46 -6.11
C THR A 72 11.32 -20.63 -4.92
N GLY A 73 10.01 -20.39 -5.12
CA GLY A 73 9.02 -20.31 -4.04
C GLY A 73 8.95 -18.94 -3.37
N ASP A 74 9.55 -17.91 -3.97
CA ASP A 74 9.50 -16.53 -3.48
C ASP A 74 8.70 -15.61 -4.42
N TRP A 75 8.16 -14.53 -3.86
CA TRP A 75 7.46 -13.51 -4.64
C TRP A 75 8.42 -12.42 -5.15
N ILE A 76 8.33 -12.06 -6.44
CA ILE A 76 9.11 -10.94 -6.98
C ILE A 76 8.75 -9.59 -6.32
N GLY A 77 9.76 -8.74 -6.15
CA GLY A 77 9.57 -7.34 -5.74
C GLY A 77 9.20 -7.17 -4.26
N HIS A 78 8.53 -6.06 -3.95
CA HIS A 78 8.14 -5.68 -2.60
C HIS A 78 6.62 -5.69 -2.46
N THR A 79 6.14 -6.09 -1.29
CA THR A 79 4.74 -5.86 -0.89
C THR A 79 4.47 -4.36 -0.88
N PRO A 80 3.46 -3.88 -1.63
CA PRO A 80 3.11 -2.46 -1.62
C PRO A 80 2.41 -2.08 -0.31
N VAL A 81 2.32 -0.77 -0.07
CA VAL A 81 1.55 -0.20 1.05
C VAL A 81 0.46 0.71 0.51
N CYS A 82 -0.65 0.82 1.23
CA CYS A 82 -1.68 1.80 0.93
C CYS A 82 -1.35 3.12 1.64
N ASP A 83 -1.09 4.16 0.85
CA ASP A 83 -0.81 5.50 1.34
C ASP A 83 -2.12 6.27 1.52
N PRO A 84 -2.52 6.57 2.76
CA PRO A 84 -3.69 7.37 3.00
C PRO A 84 -3.47 8.82 2.55
N PRO A 85 -4.56 9.56 2.27
CA PRO A 85 -4.50 11.01 2.10
C PRO A 85 -3.77 11.71 3.25
N SER A 86 -2.93 12.67 2.90
CA SER A 86 -2.32 13.60 3.84
C SER A 86 -3.36 14.61 4.31
N ARG A 87 -3.34 14.92 5.61
CA ARG A 87 -4.27 15.87 6.21
C ARG A 87 -3.81 17.30 6.00
N PHE A 88 -4.74 18.19 5.68
CA PHE A 88 -4.51 19.63 5.76
C PHE A 88 -4.75 20.12 7.19
N SER A 89 -3.82 20.91 7.73
CA SER A 89 -3.96 21.57 9.03
C SER A 89 -4.77 22.86 8.93
N PHE A 90 -4.75 23.48 7.75
CA PHE A 90 -5.45 24.71 7.45
C PHE A 90 -5.73 24.76 5.95
N VAL A 91 -6.91 25.22 5.57
CA VAL A 91 -7.30 25.48 4.18
C VAL A 91 -7.89 26.88 4.06
N ASN A 92 -7.71 27.52 2.91
CA ASN A 92 -8.26 28.83 2.64
C ASN A 92 -8.39 29.07 1.14
N GLN A 93 -9.14 30.09 0.77
CA GLN A 93 -9.23 30.57 -0.60
C GLN A 93 -9.23 32.11 -0.66
N THR A 94 -8.87 32.66 -1.82
CA THR A 94 -8.75 34.12 -2.00
C THR A 94 -10.07 34.83 -1.80
N THR A 95 -11.16 34.26 -2.32
CA THR A 95 -12.53 34.78 -2.23
C THR A 95 -13.51 33.62 -2.10
N THR A 96 -14.66 33.87 -1.48
CA THR A 96 -15.72 32.86 -1.29
C THR A 96 -16.99 33.31 -2.00
N ALA A 97 -17.56 32.46 -2.86
CA ALA A 97 -18.82 32.74 -3.54
C ALA A 97 -20.00 32.84 -2.56
N ASP A 98 -21.00 33.65 -2.91
CA ASP A 98 -22.22 33.77 -2.11
C ASP A 98 -23.21 32.63 -2.45
N PRO A 99 -23.88 32.02 -1.45
CA PRO A 99 -23.73 32.27 -0.02
C PRO A 99 -22.46 31.62 0.54
N ALA A 100 -21.72 32.38 1.38
CA ALA A 100 -20.41 31.97 1.88
C ALA A 100 -20.41 30.59 2.55
N GLY A 101 -21.37 30.33 3.44
CA GLY A 101 -21.45 29.06 4.20
C GLY A 101 -21.60 27.78 3.35
N MET A 102 -21.98 27.91 2.07
CA MET A 102 -22.05 26.77 1.14
C MET A 102 -20.78 26.62 0.29
N ASN A 103 -19.92 27.63 0.26
CA ASN A 103 -18.76 27.70 -0.63
C ASN A 103 -17.45 27.88 0.14
N ASP A 104 -17.45 27.72 1.46
CA ASP A 104 -16.25 27.82 2.30
C ASP A 104 -15.13 26.88 1.81
N ALA A 105 -13.87 27.27 2.02
CA ALA A 105 -12.70 26.54 1.50
C ALA A 105 -12.61 25.10 2.05
N GLU A 106 -13.10 24.89 3.27
CA GLU A 106 -13.17 23.64 4.00
C GLU A 106 -13.97 22.58 3.26
N LYS A 107 -14.92 22.99 2.42
CA LYS A 107 -15.75 22.08 1.61
C LYS A 107 -14.92 21.22 0.65
N ALA A 108 -13.75 21.70 0.22
CA ALA A 108 -12.83 20.93 -0.60
C ALA A 108 -11.89 19.99 0.18
N ALA A 109 -12.03 19.92 1.51
CA ALA A 109 -11.19 19.09 2.37
C ALA A 109 -12.00 18.38 3.47
N ASP A 110 -13.32 18.28 3.30
CA ASP A 110 -14.24 17.69 4.28
C ASP A 110 -14.51 16.19 4.06
N ALA A 111 -13.84 15.59 3.06
CA ALA A 111 -14.00 14.19 2.63
C ALA A 111 -15.39 13.86 2.03
N LEU A 112 -16.14 14.88 1.59
CA LEU A 112 -17.46 14.74 0.97
C LEU A 112 -17.41 15.24 -0.47
N ARG A 113 -17.39 14.32 -1.44
CA ARG A 113 -17.27 14.64 -2.87
C ARG A 113 -18.46 15.38 -3.49
N ASP A 114 -19.60 15.40 -2.80
CA ASP A 114 -20.81 16.14 -3.15
C ASP A 114 -20.86 17.53 -2.48
N SER A 115 -19.92 17.81 -1.59
CA SER A 115 -19.65 19.12 -0.98
C SER A 115 -18.63 19.84 -1.86
N CYS A 116 -18.85 21.11 -2.22
CA CYS A 116 -17.90 21.83 -3.06
C CYS A 116 -17.70 23.27 -2.59
N THR A 117 -16.49 23.76 -2.77
CA THR A 117 -16.13 25.17 -2.59
C THR A 117 -16.17 25.90 -3.94
N SER A 118 -16.38 27.21 -3.90
CA SER A 118 -16.33 28.08 -5.08
C SER A 118 -15.79 29.45 -4.70
N THR A 119 -14.86 29.95 -5.51
CA THR A 119 -14.45 31.36 -5.40
C THR A 119 -15.47 32.29 -6.06
N LYS A 120 -15.37 33.60 -5.84
CA LYS A 120 -16.06 34.59 -6.69
C LYS A 120 -15.42 34.61 -8.08
N GLU A 121 -16.13 35.18 -9.05
CA GLU A 121 -15.52 35.53 -10.33
C GLU A 121 -14.41 36.56 -10.12
N GLY A 122 -13.31 36.42 -10.87
CA GLY A 122 -12.17 37.33 -10.80
C GLY A 122 -10.84 36.66 -11.13
N PRO A 123 -9.82 37.46 -11.50
CA PRO A 123 -8.49 36.95 -11.77
C PRO A 123 -7.79 36.51 -10.48
N ASP A 124 -6.76 35.67 -10.62
CA ASP A 124 -5.81 35.29 -9.56
C ASP A 124 -6.42 34.62 -8.32
N ASN A 125 -7.66 34.15 -8.41
CA ASN A 125 -8.29 33.32 -7.38
C ASN A 125 -7.51 32.02 -7.17
N TYR A 126 -7.35 31.62 -5.92
CA TYR A 126 -6.75 30.34 -5.57
C TYR A 126 -7.43 29.73 -4.35
N TRP A 127 -7.33 28.41 -4.28
CA TRP A 127 -7.52 27.63 -3.05
C TRP A 127 -6.15 27.14 -2.58
N MET A 128 -5.93 27.05 -1.28
CA MET A 128 -4.70 26.47 -0.73
C MET A 128 -4.97 25.67 0.53
N GLY A 129 -4.18 24.61 0.71
CA GLY A 129 -4.17 23.76 1.89
C GLY A 129 -2.76 23.56 2.41
N MET A 130 -2.55 23.82 3.69
CA MET A 130 -1.29 23.58 4.40
C MET A 130 -1.29 22.17 4.94
N LEU A 131 -0.23 21.42 4.67
CA LEU A 131 -0.10 20.04 5.15
C LEU A 131 0.16 20.03 6.66
N THR A 132 -0.48 19.10 7.36
CA THR A 132 -0.24 18.86 8.79
C THR A 132 1.19 18.36 9.03
N THR A 133 1.71 17.56 8.10
CA THR A 133 3.07 17.05 8.15
C THR A 133 3.74 17.31 6.80
N PRO A 134 4.76 18.18 6.75
CA PRO A 134 5.55 18.37 5.55
C PRO A 134 6.21 17.07 5.10
N GLY A 135 6.42 16.93 3.80
CA GLY A 135 7.01 15.72 3.25
C GLY A 135 7.29 15.82 1.76
N GLN A 136 7.47 14.65 1.16
CA GLN A 136 7.62 14.52 -0.28
C GLN A 136 6.23 14.40 -0.93
N LEU A 137 5.71 15.46 -1.53
CA LEU A 137 4.40 15.47 -2.20
C LEU A 137 4.52 14.85 -3.58
N PHE A 138 4.04 13.62 -3.77
CA PHE A 138 4.16 12.95 -5.07
C PHE A 138 2.89 13.04 -5.92
N ARG A 139 1.74 13.28 -5.31
CA ARG A 139 0.45 13.36 -6.03
C ARG A 139 -0.55 14.28 -5.35
N VAL A 140 -1.28 15.02 -6.17
CA VAL A 140 -2.50 15.75 -5.78
C VAL A 140 -3.65 15.25 -6.64
N MET A 141 -4.79 15.00 -6.02
CA MET A 141 -6.02 14.56 -6.65
C MET A 141 -7.10 15.59 -6.38
N ILE A 142 -7.88 15.92 -7.41
CA ILE A 142 -8.95 16.91 -7.33
C ILE A 142 -10.22 16.29 -7.88
N PHE A 143 -11.25 16.19 -7.05
CA PHE A 143 -12.59 15.81 -7.49
C PHE A 143 -13.32 17.08 -7.94
N LEU A 144 -13.81 17.07 -9.19
CA LEU A 144 -14.39 18.24 -9.83
C LEU A 144 -15.87 17.99 -10.18
N PRO A 145 -16.72 19.03 -10.07
CA PRO A 145 -18.06 18.98 -10.62
C PRO A 145 -17.99 19.06 -12.15
N LYS A 146 -19.14 18.83 -12.82
CA LYS A 146 -19.26 19.08 -14.25
C LYS A 146 -19.15 20.58 -14.55
N VAL A 147 -17.97 21.04 -14.95
CA VAL A 147 -17.66 22.47 -15.13
C VAL A 147 -16.50 22.66 -16.11
N ASN A 148 -16.41 23.83 -16.72
CA ASN A 148 -15.18 24.26 -17.38
C ASN A 148 -14.15 24.59 -16.32
N VAL A 149 -12.94 24.05 -16.46
CA VAL A 149 -11.84 24.30 -15.54
C VAL A 149 -10.66 24.89 -16.31
N ALA A 150 -9.95 25.79 -15.64
CA ALA A 150 -8.65 26.29 -16.05
C ALA A 150 -7.88 26.59 -14.76
N TYR A 151 -6.98 25.70 -14.34
CA TYR A 151 -6.22 25.84 -13.10
C TYR A 151 -4.81 25.26 -13.20
N GLU A 152 -3.95 25.68 -12.29
CA GLU A 152 -2.61 25.15 -12.05
C GLU A 152 -2.48 24.65 -10.61
N VAL A 153 -1.95 23.45 -10.43
CA VAL A 153 -1.63 22.88 -9.13
C VAL A 153 -0.17 23.18 -8.82
N LEU A 154 0.07 23.81 -7.68
CA LEU A 154 1.37 24.26 -7.21
C LEU A 154 1.65 23.60 -5.85
N MET A 155 2.84 23.04 -5.70
CA MET A 155 3.37 22.66 -4.40
C MET A 155 4.08 23.84 -3.74
N LEU A 156 3.79 24.06 -2.47
CA LEU A 156 4.36 25.13 -1.66
C LEU A 156 5.56 24.58 -0.90
N LYS A 157 6.75 25.07 -1.21
CA LYS A 157 8.00 24.65 -0.57
C LYS A 157 8.25 25.45 0.70
N GLN A 158 8.93 24.85 1.67
CA GLN A 158 9.30 25.53 2.91
C GLN A 158 10.16 26.80 2.71
N ASN A 159 10.92 26.87 1.63
CA ASN A 159 11.74 28.02 1.26
C ASN A 159 10.96 29.15 0.53
N GLY A 160 9.63 29.02 0.41
CA GLY A 160 8.77 29.99 -0.26
C GLY A 160 8.61 29.81 -1.78
N GLN A 161 9.26 28.81 -2.39
CA GLN A 161 9.06 28.51 -3.80
C GLN A 161 7.70 27.86 -4.06
N GLU A 162 7.06 28.25 -5.15
CA GLU A 162 5.88 27.58 -5.71
C GLU A 162 6.32 26.80 -6.95
N ILE A 163 6.10 25.49 -6.98
CA ILE A 163 6.53 24.63 -8.09
C ILE A 163 5.30 23.94 -8.68
N SER A 164 5.16 23.94 -10.00
CA SER A 164 4.02 23.34 -10.69
C SER A 164 4.05 21.81 -10.64
N CYS A 165 2.92 21.21 -10.22
CA CYS A 165 2.62 19.79 -10.37
C CYS A 165 1.85 19.50 -11.67
N GLY A 166 1.34 20.52 -12.36
CA GLY A 166 0.56 20.38 -13.58
C GLY A 166 -0.54 21.43 -13.71
N LYS A 167 -1.14 21.47 -14.91
CA LYS A 167 -2.25 22.35 -15.27
C LYS A 167 -3.38 21.53 -15.88
N LYS A 168 -4.61 22.01 -15.73
CA LYS A 168 -5.78 21.46 -16.40
C LYS A 168 -6.59 22.61 -17.00
N GLU A 169 -6.93 22.46 -18.27
CA GLU A 169 -7.84 23.34 -19.00
C GLU A 169 -8.85 22.50 -19.79
N GLY A 170 -10.10 22.96 -19.88
CA GLY A 170 -11.16 22.33 -20.67
C GLY A 170 -12.39 21.97 -19.85
N PHE A 171 -13.31 21.24 -20.49
CA PHE A 171 -14.56 20.83 -19.88
C PHE A 171 -14.42 19.48 -19.17
N VAL A 172 -14.83 19.42 -17.91
CA VAL A 172 -15.00 18.17 -17.16
C VAL A 172 -16.43 17.70 -17.39
N ASP A 173 -16.59 16.60 -18.13
CA ASP A 173 -17.89 16.13 -18.61
C ASP A 173 -18.65 15.24 -17.60
N ASN A 174 -17.89 14.59 -16.71
CA ASN A 174 -18.36 13.68 -15.66
C ASN A 174 -17.69 13.98 -14.33
N LEU A 175 -18.37 13.64 -13.23
CA LEU A 175 -17.78 13.69 -11.88
C LEU A 175 -16.63 12.68 -11.80
N ASN A 176 -15.39 13.19 -11.76
CA ASN A 176 -14.21 12.35 -11.77
C ASN A 176 -13.06 12.99 -10.98
N TRP A 177 -12.11 12.14 -10.60
CA TRP A 177 -10.81 12.55 -10.09
C TRP A 177 -9.91 12.99 -11.23
N GLU A 178 -9.34 14.19 -11.09
CA GLU A 178 -8.18 14.64 -11.86
C GLU A 178 -6.93 14.43 -11.03
N PHE A 179 -5.87 13.88 -11.64
CA PHE A 179 -4.64 13.49 -10.94
C PHE A 179 -3.47 14.33 -11.46
N HIS A 180 -2.68 14.88 -10.54
CA HIS A 180 -1.47 15.65 -10.82
C HIS A 180 -0.30 15.00 -10.09
N ASN A 181 0.66 14.48 -10.85
CA ASN A 181 1.88 13.90 -10.28
C ASN A 181 2.95 15.00 -10.18
N CYS A 182 3.43 15.27 -8.98
CA CYS A 182 4.38 16.36 -8.75
C CYS A 182 5.82 15.95 -9.13
N PRO A 183 6.62 16.87 -9.70
CA PRO A 183 7.91 16.53 -10.29
C PRO A 183 9.00 16.21 -9.26
N GLU A 184 9.72 15.11 -9.49
CA GLU A 184 10.97 14.78 -8.79
C GLU A 184 12.18 15.43 -9.49
N PRO A 185 13.25 15.79 -8.76
CA PRO A 185 13.46 15.60 -7.31
C PRO A 185 12.91 16.74 -6.44
N ASN A 186 12.20 17.72 -7.02
CA ASN A 186 11.84 18.98 -6.35
C ASN A 186 10.65 18.88 -5.39
N ASN A 187 10.12 17.68 -5.16
CA ASN A 187 8.89 17.46 -4.43
C ASN A 187 9.07 17.17 -2.93
N THR A 188 10.29 17.25 -2.39
CA THR A 188 10.57 17.17 -0.94
C THR A 188 10.22 18.45 -0.19
N ASP A 189 10.22 18.47 1.15
CA ASP A 189 10.06 19.70 1.96
C ASP A 189 8.83 20.56 1.58
N VAL A 190 7.79 19.90 1.08
CA VAL A 190 6.54 20.54 0.68
C VAL A 190 5.69 20.71 1.92
N ILE A 191 5.23 21.93 2.14
CA ILE A 191 4.43 22.33 3.31
C ILE A 191 2.96 22.55 2.97
N GLY A 192 2.59 22.55 1.68
CA GLY A 192 1.22 22.80 1.26
C GLY A 192 0.99 22.63 -0.24
N VAL A 193 -0.27 22.75 -0.64
CA VAL A 193 -0.75 22.71 -2.01
C VAL A 193 -1.53 23.99 -2.27
N LYS A 194 -1.37 24.56 -3.46
CA LYS A 194 -2.12 25.72 -3.94
C LYS A 194 -2.68 25.40 -5.33
N ILE A 195 -3.97 25.63 -5.52
CA ILE A 195 -4.65 25.46 -6.80
C ILE A 195 -5.04 26.86 -7.26
N ARG A 196 -4.34 27.36 -8.27
CA ARG A 196 -4.53 28.73 -8.80
C ARG A 196 -5.39 28.68 -10.05
N SER A 197 -6.44 29.49 -10.11
CA SER A 197 -7.23 29.67 -11.32
C SER A 197 -6.38 30.31 -12.42
N LEU A 198 -6.55 29.84 -13.64
CA LEU A 198 -5.96 30.42 -14.86
C LEU A 198 -7.00 31.22 -15.67
N SER A 199 -8.22 31.37 -15.14
CA SER A 199 -9.29 32.13 -15.76
C SER A 199 -10.00 33.04 -14.75
N ALA A 200 -10.84 33.95 -15.23
CA ALA A 200 -11.67 34.79 -14.37
C ALA A 200 -12.95 34.08 -13.88
N GLU A 201 -13.22 32.87 -14.37
CA GLU A 201 -14.36 32.06 -13.92
C GLU A 201 -14.15 31.58 -12.47
N PRO A 202 -15.24 31.28 -11.73
CA PRO A 202 -15.16 30.75 -10.37
C PRO A 202 -14.36 29.44 -10.33
N LEU A 203 -13.36 29.37 -9.46
CA LEU A 203 -12.64 28.13 -9.19
C LEU A 203 -13.52 27.25 -8.29
N LYS A 204 -14.06 26.17 -8.86
CA LYS A 204 -14.90 25.19 -8.16
C LYS A 204 -14.15 23.90 -7.91
N LEU A 205 -14.11 23.45 -6.66
CA LEU A 205 -13.41 22.24 -6.23
C LEU A 205 -14.33 21.48 -5.25
N CYS A 206 -14.49 20.17 -5.41
CA CYS A 206 -15.33 19.37 -4.51
C CYS A 206 -14.51 18.62 -3.48
N GLU A 207 -13.40 18.00 -3.89
CA GLU A 207 -12.49 17.38 -2.94
C GLU A 207 -11.05 17.55 -3.41
N VAL A 208 -10.14 17.87 -2.51
CA VAL A 208 -8.71 17.98 -2.78
C VAL A 208 -7.99 17.03 -1.84
N VAL A 209 -7.27 16.08 -2.43
CA VAL A 209 -6.49 15.08 -1.71
C VAL A 209 -5.03 15.22 -2.10
N ALA A 210 -4.15 15.31 -1.11
CA ALA A 210 -2.71 15.27 -1.31
C ALA A 210 -2.16 13.94 -0.79
N HIS A 211 -1.17 13.37 -1.47
CA HIS A 211 -0.42 12.21 -0.97
C HIS A 211 1.05 12.57 -0.81
N THR A 212 1.56 12.41 0.40
CA THR A 212 2.94 12.72 0.75
C THR A 212 3.65 11.53 1.36
N LEU A 213 4.89 11.29 0.95
CA LEU A 213 5.80 10.42 1.70
C LEU A 213 6.43 11.22 2.84
N THR A 214 6.36 10.68 4.05
CA THR A 214 6.97 11.31 5.24
C THR A 214 8.16 10.48 5.71
N PHE A 215 9.18 11.15 6.24
CA PHE A 215 10.34 10.46 6.78
C PHE A 215 10.10 10.07 8.25
N PRO A 216 10.48 8.85 8.67
CA PRO A 216 11.06 7.77 7.88
C PRO A 216 9.99 6.97 7.11
N THR A 217 10.37 6.45 5.94
CA THR A 217 9.57 5.49 5.16
C THR A 217 10.44 4.26 4.91
N CYS A 218 9.89 3.08 5.17
CA CYS A 218 10.53 1.80 4.88
C CYS A 218 9.81 1.09 3.73
N MET A 219 10.55 0.26 3.00
CA MET A 219 10.02 -0.71 2.05
C MET A 219 9.67 -2.03 2.76
N ASP A 220 9.21 -3.02 2.01
CA ASP A 220 8.95 -4.38 2.50
C ASP A 220 10.14 -4.91 3.33
N PRO A 221 9.93 -5.38 4.57
CA PRO A 221 10.99 -5.93 5.42
C PRO A 221 11.60 -7.25 4.91
N HIS A 222 10.96 -7.95 3.96
CA HIS A 222 11.34 -9.28 3.48
C HIS A 222 11.49 -10.30 4.62
N VAL A 223 10.61 -10.22 5.61
CA VAL A 223 10.59 -11.14 6.76
C VAL A 223 9.53 -12.19 6.51
N ARG A 224 9.97 -13.45 6.34
CA ARG A 224 9.07 -14.60 6.25
C ARG A 224 8.57 -14.99 7.64
N ILE A 225 7.26 -15.22 7.76
CA ILE A 225 6.59 -15.65 8.99
C ILE A 225 5.94 -17.00 8.73
N GLU A 226 6.44 -18.05 9.36
CA GLU A 226 5.76 -19.35 9.30
C GLU A 226 4.39 -19.26 9.98
N ASN A 227 3.35 -19.78 9.32
CA ASN A 227 1.96 -19.80 9.81
C ASN A 227 1.41 -18.39 10.15
N GLY A 228 1.85 -17.38 9.40
CA GLY A 228 1.39 -16.02 9.55
C GLY A 228 1.89 -15.11 8.44
N ARG A 229 1.48 -13.84 8.54
CA ARG A 229 1.77 -12.79 7.56
C ARG A 229 1.98 -11.46 8.25
N LEU A 230 2.64 -10.53 7.58
CA LEU A 230 2.74 -9.14 7.99
C LEU A 230 1.70 -8.29 7.26
N GLN A 231 0.99 -7.47 8.03
CA GLN A 231 0.22 -6.35 7.52
C GLN A 231 1.09 -5.09 7.54
N LEU A 232 1.28 -4.47 6.37
CA LEU A 232 2.26 -3.39 6.18
C LEU A 232 1.61 -2.01 6.05
N ASN A 233 2.18 -1.03 6.73
CA ASN A 233 2.05 0.38 6.38
C ASN A 233 3.44 1.03 6.33
N ARG A 234 3.53 2.31 5.96
CA ARG A 234 4.82 3.04 5.83
C ARG A 234 5.69 3.06 7.09
N LYS A 235 5.11 2.84 8.27
CA LYS A 235 5.76 2.98 9.59
C LYS A 235 5.84 1.68 10.39
N ALA A 236 5.03 0.68 10.09
CA ALA A 236 4.92 -0.55 10.86
C ALA A 236 4.63 -1.76 9.97
N ALA A 237 5.25 -2.89 10.31
CA ALA A 237 4.84 -4.21 9.84
C ALA A 237 4.28 -4.99 11.05
N ILE A 238 3.02 -5.39 10.95
CA ILE A 238 2.22 -5.92 12.06
C ILE A 238 1.97 -7.41 11.83
N LEU A 239 2.32 -8.23 12.81
CA LEU A 239 2.18 -9.68 12.77
C LEU A 239 0.71 -10.11 12.88
N ASN A 240 0.25 -10.89 11.91
CA ASN A 240 -1.02 -11.59 11.91
C ASN A 240 -0.78 -13.09 11.70
N CYS A 241 -1.08 -13.89 12.71
CA CYS A 241 -0.95 -15.34 12.64
C CYS A 241 -2.21 -15.97 12.02
N ASP A 242 -2.02 -17.10 11.34
CA ASP A 242 -3.11 -17.87 10.79
C ASP A 242 -3.96 -18.54 11.88
N ALA A 243 -5.13 -19.04 11.49
CA ALA A 243 -6.07 -19.66 12.41
C ALA A 243 -5.41 -20.86 13.13
N GLY A 244 -5.53 -20.91 14.46
CA GLY A 244 -4.91 -21.95 15.28
C GLY A 244 -3.55 -21.58 15.89
N TYR A 245 -2.94 -20.49 15.44
CA TYR A 245 -1.65 -20.01 15.98
C TYR A 245 -1.82 -18.79 16.88
N THR A 246 -0.82 -18.54 17.72
CA THR A 246 -0.73 -17.43 18.66
C THR A 246 0.48 -16.55 18.36
N ARG A 247 0.32 -15.24 18.51
CA ARG A 247 1.38 -14.27 18.20
C ARG A 247 2.50 -14.32 19.25
N SER A 248 3.74 -14.15 18.79
CA SER A 248 4.90 -13.89 19.67
C SER A 248 4.69 -12.65 20.56
N PRO A 249 5.46 -12.52 21.67
CA PRO A 249 5.38 -11.33 22.55
C PRO A 249 5.60 -10.01 21.80
N SER A 250 6.50 -10.01 20.81
CA SER A 250 6.59 -8.92 19.84
C SER A 250 5.60 -9.16 18.71
N THR A 251 4.78 -8.15 18.40
CA THR A 251 3.72 -8.25 17.37
C THR A 251 3.89 -7.25 16.23
N ARG A 252 4.93 -6.42 16.28
CA ARG A 252 5.24 -5.46 15.22
C ARG A 252 6.71 -5.06 15.21
N ILE A 253 7.24 -4.77 14.03
CA ILE A 253 8.46 -3.99 13.81
C ILE A 253 8.09 -2.60 13.29
N GLU A 254 8.94 -1.62 13.58
CA GLU A 254 8.69 -0.20 13.30
C GLU A 254 9.82 0.38 12.46
N CYS A 255 9.46 1.23 11.50
CA CYS A 255 10.41 1.94 10.66
C CYS A 255 11.07 3.04 11.49
N VAL A 256 12.38 2.94 11.69
CA VAL A 256 13.13 3.93 12.48
C VAL A 256 13.66 5.04 11.59
N ARG A 257 14.19 6.11 12.21
CA ARG A 257 14.71 7.32 11.53
C ARG A 257 15.77 7.06 10.47
N THR A 258 16.33 5.87 10.33
CA THR A 258 17.29 5.56 9.26
C THR A 258 16.63 4.99 8.01
N GLY A 259 15.29 4.87 7.98
CA GLY A 259 14.58 4.17 6.89
C GLY A 259 14.78 2.66 6.95
N ILE A 260 15.11 2.13 8.13
CA ILE A 260 15.34 0.70 8.38
C ILE A 260 14.35 0.24 9.44
N TRP A 261 13.87 -1.00 9.34
CA TRP A 261 13.06 -1.62 10.37
C TRP A 261 13.86 -1.89 11.65
N ASN A 262 13.29 -1.62 12.82
CA ASN A 262 13.87 -2.10 14.07
C ASN A 262 13.86 -3.63 14.12
N ARG A 263 14.81 -4.21 14.84
CA ARG A 263 14.92 -5.66 14.96
C ARG A 263 14.07 -6.16 16.13
N LYS A 264 13.04 -6.92 15.82
CA LYS A 264 12.28 -7.73 16.77
C LYS A 264 12.00 -9.08 16.14
N ASN A 265 11.95 -10.12 16.97
CA ASN A 265 11.60 -11.45 16.49
C ASN A 265 10.06 -11.58 16.46
N LEU A 266 9.51 -11.80 15.27
CA LEU A 266 8.09 -11.99 15.03
C LEU A 266 7.88 -13.44 14.59
N TYR A 267 7.01 -14.17 15.26
CA TYR A 267 6.71 -15.57 14.92
C TYR A 267 5.34 -15.98 15.46
N CYS A 268 4.80 -17.05 14.90
CA CYS A 268 3.53 -17.64 15.28
C CYS A 268 3.77 -18.99 15.97
N MET A 269 3.16 -19.21 17.14
CA MET A 269 3.28 -20.44 17.93
C MET A 269 1.98 -21.23 17.86
N GLU A 270 2.06 -22.55 17.72
CA GLU A 270 0.90 -23.42 17.90
C GLU A 270 0.25 -23.19 19.27
N ARG A 271 -1.09 -23.27 19.33
CA ARG A 271 -1.78 -23.28 20.61
C ARG A 271 -1.39 -24.54 21.37
N GLN A 272 -0.68 -24.38 22.48
CA GLN A 272 -0.58 -25.47 23.45
C GLN A 272 -1.98 -25.67 24.04
N TRP A 273 -2.68 -26.72 23.63
CA TRP A 273 -3.75 -27.27 24.45
C TRP A 273 -3.11 -27.68 25.76
N GLU A 274 -3.50 -27.06 26.87
CA GLU A 274 -3.17 -27.60 28.18
C GLU A 274 -3.82 -28.98 28.27
N THR A 275 -3.05 -30.02 27.96
CA THR A 275 -3.36 -31.38 28.37
C THR A 275 -3.26 -31.40 29.88
N GLY A 276 -4.38 -31.12 30.56
CA GLY A 276 -4.54 -31.43 31.96
C GLY A 276 -4.46 -32.94 32.15
N ASN A 277 -3.24 -33.47 32.26
CA ASN A 277 -2.98 -34.78 32.86
C ASN A 277 -3.28 -34.66 34.37
N ASN A 278 -4.56 -34.79 34.72
CA ASN A 278 -4.92 -35.28 36.04
C ASN A 278 -4.83 -36.81 36.00
N ASP A 279 -3.59 -37.33 35.99
CA ASP A 279 -3.33 -38.68 36.50
C ASP A 279 -3.42 -38.58 38.04
N GLY A 280 -4.65 -38.48 38.52
CA GLY A 280 -4.98 -38.69 39.92
C GLY A 280 -4.85 -40.17 40.21
N ILE A 281 -3.69 -40.55 40.76
CA ILE A 281 -3.45 -41.82 41.43
C ILE A 281 -4.61 -42.07 42.41
N SER A 282 -5.39 -43.11 42.13
CA SER A 282 -6.36 -43.68 43.05
C SER A 282 -5.61 -44.57 44.05
N ASP A 283 -5.21 -44.00 45.18
CA ASP A 283 -4.93 -44.82 46.37
C ASP A 283 -6.26 -45.15 47.04
N THR A 284 -6.81 -46.31 46.67
CA THR A 284 -7.71 -47.10 47.52
C THR A 284 -6.87 -48.01 48.39
N ASP A 285 -6.93 -47.89 49.72
CA ASP A 285 -7.54 -48.88 50.63
C ASP A 285 -7.25 -48.58 52.12
N PRO A 286 -7.95 -49.23 53.09
CA PRO A 286 -8.39 -48.64 54.36
C PRO A 286 -7.42 -48.74 55.56
#